data_AF-A0A961R7P0-F1
#
_entry.id   AF-A0A961R7P0-F1
#
_cell.length_a   1.000
_cell.length_b   1.000
_cell.length_c   1.000
_cell.angle_alpha   90.00
_cell.angle_beta   90.00
_cell.angle_gamma   90.00
#
_symmetry.space_group_name_H-M   'P 1'
#
loop_
_entity.id
_entity.type
_entity.pdbx_description
1 polymer ?
#
loop_
_entity_poly.entity_id
_entity_poly.type
_entity_poly.pdbx_seq_one_letter_code
_entity_poly.pdbx_strand_id
1 'polypeptide(L)'
;MIRFLAALALLAGATVPLRAEVLTITTPGPVSSLAQDGDGIRVELRGEALRLVTCPATIFCLEPLSVQSEPSRPQGIVPDGKVAVARNGKGGIARAWYAGATERYPHGALGDRIEAESLVVETGDGRRLSLDLPQTHVFEDLTPRIADLDGDGTAEIVTIRSGLETGAAIAIYGVRAGKLMELAVAGEIGTPNRWLNIAGILPTDPSAPDGAKTIHAVRTPHLGGVLFTVTYDGARALLTDAVATDLTNHVYGSREQGLSFAGRLRPELAPNLVIPSQDRRRLRFVLTNHADLRLPGAIDKAILALDGWLVTATENGRLIAVRH
;
A
#
# COMPACT_ATOMS: atom_id res chain seq x y z
N MET A 1 65.77 -16.10 -21.18
CA MET A 1 64.53 -15.31 -21.08
C MET A 1 63.53 -16.11 -20.25
N ILE A 2 63.38 -15.79 -18.97
CA ILE A 2 62.48 -16.49 -18.04
C ILE A 2 61.14 -15.76 -18.08
N ARG A 3 60.06 -16.46 -18.49
CA ARG A 3 58.69 -15.93 -18.49
C ARG A 3 58.07 -16.16 -17.12
N PHE A 4 57.77 -15.07 -16.40
CA PHE A 4 56.93 -15.10 -15.20
C PHE A 4 55.45 -15.17 -15.63
N LEU A 5 54.76 -16.24 -15.26
CA LEU A 5 53.28 -16.27 -15.25
C LEU A 5 52.80 -15.52 -14.00
N ALA A 6 52.09 -14.41 -14.20
CA ALA A 6 51.35 -13.75 -13.13
C ALA A 6 50.03 -14.50 -12.89
N ALA A 7 49.88 -15.10 -11.71
CA ALA A 7 48.62 -15.67 -11.26
C ALA A 7 47.67 -14.52 -10.87
N LEU A 8 46.56 -14.38 -11.61
CA LEU A 8 45.50 -13.44 -11.30
C LEU A 8 44.65 -14.04 -10.17
N ALA A 9 44.87 -13.59 -8.93
CA ALA A 9 44.01 -13.95 -7.81
C ALA A 9 42.67 -13.21 -7.95
N LEU A 10 41.58 -13.93 -8.22
CA LEU A 10 40.23 -13.40 -8.05
C LEU A 10 40.00 -13.15 -6.56
N LEU A 11 40.07 -11.88 -6.16
CA LEU A 11 39.51 -11.42 -4.89
C LEU A 11 37.99 -11.49 -4.99
N ALA A 12 37.40 -12.59 -4.52
CA ALA A 12 36.00 -12.63 -4.19
C ALA A 12 35.77 -11.63 -3.04
N GLY A 13 35.22 -10.46 -3.36
CA GLY A 13 34.82 -9.47 -2.36
C GLY A 13 33.80 -10.12 -1.43
N ALA A 14 34.17 -10.35 -0.18
CA ALA A 14 33.24 -10.77 0.84
C ALA A 14 32.22 -9.65 1.04
N THR A 15 30.99 -9.84 0.56
CA THR A 15 29.86 -8.98 0.91
C THR A 15 29.57 -9.20 2.39
N VAL A 16 30.04 -8.29 3.24
CA VAL A 16 29.62 -8.25 4.65
C VAL A 16 28.10 -8.03 4.62
N PRO A 17 27.29 -8.93 5.20
CA PRO A 17 25.85 -8.71 5.26
C PRO A 17 25.61 -7.41 6.04
N LEU A 18 24.87 -6.47 5.44
CA LEU A 18 24.43 -5.29 6.16
C LEU A 18 23.66 -5.77 7.39
N ARG A 19 24.05 -5.25 8.55
CA ARG A 19 23.35 -5.52 9.81
C ARG A 19 22.09 -4.69 9.79
N ALA A 20 20.95 -5.31 10.12
CA ALA A 20 19.70 -4.59 10.31
C ALA A 20 19.91 -3.40 11.25
N GLU A 21 19.47 -2.22 10.81
CA GLU A 21 19.68 -0.96 11.51
C GLU A 21 18.33 -0.31 11.81
N VAL A 22 18.22 0.26 13.02
CA VAL A 22 17.06 1.02 13.48
C VAL A 22 17.55 2.36 14.00
N LEU A 23 17.16 3.42 13.30
CA LEU A 23 17.43 4.79 13.68
C LEU A 23 16.17 5.42 14.26
N THR A 24 16.32 6.17 15.35
CA THR A 24 15.28 7.07 15.84
C THR A 24 15.56 8.46 15.28
N ILE A 25 14.56 9.09 14.68
CA ILE A 25 14.64 10.45 14.16
C ILE A 25 13.93 11.36 15.15
N THR A 26 14.66 12.33 15.70
CA THR A 26 14.11 13.28 16.68
C THR A 26 13.17 14.26 15.99
N THR A 27 11.93 14.32 16.44
CA THR A 27 10.89 15.27 16.00
C THR A 27 10.55 16.25 17.13
N PRO A 28 10.08 17.48 16.84
CA PRO A 28 9.63 18.45 17.86
C PRO A 28 8.46 17.95 18.73
N GLY A 29 7.67 17.01 18.24
CA GLY A 29 6.56 16.39 18.95
C GLY A 29 6.25 14.98 18.43
N PRO A 30 5.25 14.30 19.00
CA PRO A 30 4.85 12.97 18.56
C PRO A 30 4.24 13.02 17.14
N VAL A 31 4.68 12.11 16.28
CA VAL A 31 4.15 11.88 14.93
C VAL A 31 2.73 11.34 14.99
N SER A 32 1.80 12.02 14.32
CA SER A 32 0.40 11.61 14.21
C SER A 32 0.09 10.84 12.92
N SER A 33 0.78 11.15 11.81
CA SER A 33 0.65 10.42 10.54
C SER A 33 1.85 10.65 9.64
N LEU A 34 1.99 9.78 8.64
CA LEU A 34 3.03 9.84 7.62
C LEU A 34 2.39 9.72 6.24
N ALA A 35 2.88 10.50 5.27
CA ALA A 35 2.43 10.42 3.89
C ALA A 35 3.61 10.60 2.93
N GLN A 36 3.61 9.87 1.81
CA GLN A 36 4.57 10.10 0.74
C GLN A 36 4.32 11.48 0.12
N ASP A 37 5.38 12.29 -0.04
CA ASP A 37 5.30 13.64 -0.59
C ASP A 37 6.45 13.88 -1.57
N GLY A 38 6.22 13.59 -2.85
CA GLY A 38 7.27 13.57 -3.87
C GLY A 38 8.40 12.62 -3.49
N ASP A 39 9.64 13.12 -3.50
CA ASP A 39 10.84 12.37 -3.12
C ASP A 39 11.08 12.31 -1.59
N GLY A 40 10.21 12.95 -0.79
CA GLY A 40 10.30 12.96 0.67
C GLY A 40 9.09 12.35 1.36
N ILE A 41 9.08 12.43 2.69
CA ILE A 41 7.96 11.98 3.53
C ILE A 41 7.43 13.17 4.33
N ARG A 42 6.14 13.45 4.20
CA ARG A 42 5.42 14.37 5.06
C ARG A 42 5.21 13.72 6.43
N VAL A 43 5.67 14.40 7.46
CA VAL A 43 5.57 14.02 8.86
C VAL A 43 4.61 14.99 9.54
N GLU A 44 3.41 14.52 9.83
CA GLU A 44 2.40 15.32 10.52
C GLU A 44 2.60 15.19 12.03
N LEU A 45 2.67 16.34 12.71
CA LEU A 45 2.75 16.50 14.15
C LEU A 45 1.53 17.28 14.63
N ARG A 46 1.37 17.43 15.95
CA ARG A 46 0.30 18.27 16.49
C ARG A 46 0.54 19.74 16.15
N GLY A 47 -0.14 20.25 15.13
CA GLY A 47 -0.18 21.67 14.77
C GLY A 47 0.90 22.12 13.77
N GLU A 48 1.73 21.20 13.28
CA GLU A 48 2.70 21.47 12.23
C GLU A 48 2.98 20.22 11.38
N ALA A 49 3.47 20.44 10.17
CA ALA A 49 3.94 19.40 9.27
C ALA A 49 5.38 19.68 8.87
N LEU A 50 6.21 18.64 8.85
CA LEU A 50 7.60 18.70 8.40
C LEU A 50 7.81 17.74 7.24
N ARG A 51 8.80 17.99 6.40
CA ARG A 51 9.25 17.05 5.37
C ARG A 51 10.52 16.36 5.83
N LEU A 52 10.49 15.04 5.89
CA LEU A 52 11.66 14.20 6.04
C LEU A 52 12.30 13.98 4.67
N VAL A 53 13.57 14.34 4.55
CA VAL A 53 14.42 14.14 3.36
C VAL A 53 15.72 13.47 3.77
N THR A 54 16.46 12.92 2.80
CA THR A 54 17.84 12.48 3.06
C THR A 54 18.80 13.65 3.05
N CYS A 55 19.80 13.62 3.94
CA CYS A 55 20.83 14.65 3.99
C CYS A 55 22.17 14.10 4.52
N PRO A 56 23.33 14.66 4.10
CA PRO A 56 24.64 14.13 4.48
C PRO A 56 24.99 14.22 5.98
N ALA A 57 24.38 15.16 6.72
CA ALA A 57 24.77 15.44 8.10
C ALA A 57 24.32 14.35 9.09
N THR A 58 23.10 13.86 8.95
CA THR A 58 22.43 12.96 9.91
C THR A 58 21.67 11.82 9.23
N ILE A 59 21.96 11.54 7.95
CA ILE A 59 21.21 10.64 7.05
C ILE A 59 19.83 11.21 6.70
N PHE A 60 19.09 11.72 7.68
CA PHE A 60 17.80 12.37 7.50
C PHE A 60 17.77 13.77 8.09
N CYS A 61 17.08 14.67 7.41
CA CYS A 61 16.79 16.02 7.86
C CYS A 61 15.28 16.26 7.86
N LEU A 62 14.80 17.04 8.83
CA LEU A 62 13.43 17.54 8.87
C LEU A 62 13.44 19.00 8.41
N GLU A 63 12.70 19.26 7.34
CA GLU A 63 12.57 20.59 6.75
C GLU A 63 11.14 21.12 6.97
N PRO A 64 10.96 22.43 7.20
CA PRO A 64 9.62 23.01 7.25
C PRO A 64 8.86 22.78 5.94
N LEU A 65 7.64 22.25 6.03
CA LEU A 65 6.76 22.20 4.87
C LEU A 65 6.17 23.59 4.63
N SER A 66 6.41 24.13 3.43
CA SER A 66 5.59 25.23 2.94
C SER A 66 4.17 24.70 2.75
N VAL A 67 3.16 25.49 3.15
CA VAL A 67 1.75 25.15 2.92
C VAL A 67 1.55 24.99 1.42
N GLN A 68 1.42 23.75 0.96
CA GLN A 68 0.98 23.46 -0.39
C GLN A 68 -0.55 23.51 -0.41
N SER A 69 -1.12 24.13 -1.44
CA SER A 69 -2.55 24.05 -1.67
C SER A 69 -2.92 22.58 -1.88
N GLU A 70 -3.81 22.04 -1.05
CA GLU A 70 -4.36 20.72 -1.32
C GLU A 70 -5.08 20.74 -2.68
N PRO A 71 -4.94 19.68 -3.50
CA PRO A 71 -5.73 19.55 -4.71
C PRO A 71 -7.22 19.65 -4.37
N SER A 72 -7.99 20.31 -5.24
CA SER A 72 -9.44 20.39 -5.06
C SER A 72 -10.04 18.99 -4.99
N ARG A 73 -10.74 18.69 -3.89
CA ARG A 73 -11.45 17.41 -3.70
C ARG A 73 -12.57 17.28 -4.74
N PRO A 74 -12.71 16.14 -5.43
CA PRO A 74 -13.85 15.91 -6.31
C PRO A 74 -15.17 16.06 -5.58
N GLN A 75 -16.16 16.67 -6.23
CA GLN A 75 -17.52 16.74 -5.69
C GLN A 75 -18.07 15.33 -5.44
N GLY A 76 -18.69 15.12 -4.27
CA GLY A 76 -19.33 13.87 -3.91
C GLY A 76 -18.38 12.76 -3.42
N ILE A 77 -17.07 13.03 -3.34
CA ILE A 77 -16.14 12.11 -2.68
C ILE A 77 -16.57 11.88 -1.23
N VAL A 78 -16.44 10.64 -0.74
CA VAL A 78 -16.74 10.33 0.66
C VAL A 78 -15.80 11.09 1.63
N PRO A 79 -16.22 11.32 2.89
CA PRO A 79 -15.36 11.88 3.93
C PRO A 79 -14.03 11.10 4.02
N ASP A 80 -12.92 11.83 4.13
CA ASP A 80 -11.55 11.29 4.18
C ASP A 80 -11.10 10.39 3.01
N GLY A 81 -11.98 10.15 2.03
CA GLY A 81 -11.65 9.45 0.79
C GLY A 81 -10.56 10.18 0.04
N LYS A 82 -9.70 9.43 -0.65
CA LYS A 82 -8.59 9.96 -1.45
C LYS A 82 -8.78 9.58 -2.92
N VAL A 83 -8.13 10.36 -3.77
CA VAL A 83 -8.14 10.14 -5.22
C VAL A 83 -6.93 9.31 -5.60
N ALA A 84 -7.18 8.14 -6.19
CA ALA A 84 -6.16 7.36 -6.86
C ALA A 84 -5.78 8.03 -8.18
N VAL A 85 -4.50 8.10 -8.49
CA VAL A 85 -3.97 8.66 -9.74
C VAL A 85 -3.14 7.60 -10.44
N ALA A 86 -3.40 7.36 -11.73
CA ALA A 86 -2.63 6.42 -12.53
C ALA A 86 -1.21 6.94 -12.79
N ARG A 87 -0.20 6.06 -12.68
CA ARG A 87 1.21 6.43 -12.93
C ARG A 87 1.49 6.71 -14.40
N ASN A 88 0.82 6.02 -15.33
CA ASN A 88 0.99 6.15 -16.78
C ASN A 88 -0.39 6.18 -17.46
N GLY A 89 -1.05 7.33 -17.52
CA GLY A 89 -2.44 7.49 -18.02
C GLY A 89 -2.64 7.37 -19.54
N LYS A 90 -1.82 6.58 -20.27
CA LYS A 90 -1.98 6.46 -21.72
C LYS A 90 -3.22 5.62 -22.07
N GLY A 91 -4.29 6.29 -22.49
CA GLY A 91 -5.46 5.70 -23.15
C GLY A 91 -6.54 5.09 -22.26
N GLY A 92 -6.36 5.08 -20.93
CA GLY A 92 -7.24 4.38 -19.98
C GLY A 92 -7.74 5.26 -18.82
N ILE A 93 -7.69 4.70 -17.61
CA ILE A 93 -8.11 5.32 -16.35
C ILE A 93 -7.04 6.31 -15.89
N ALA A 94 -7.42 7.57 -15.63
CA ALA A 94 -6.50 8.59 -15.12
C ALA A 94 -6.60 8.74 -13.60
N ARG A 95 -7.85 8.79 -13.09
CA ARG A 95 -8.14 8.94 -11.67
C ARG A 95 -9.33 8.09 -11.25
N ALA A 96 -9.36 7.68 -10.00
CA ALA A 96 -10.50 6.99 -9.42
C ALA A 96 -10.71 7.40 -7.95
N TRP A 97 -11.95 7.44 -7.49
CA TRP A 97 -12.29 7.72 -6.08
C TRP A 97 -13.66 7.14 -5.72
N TYR A 98 -13.91 7.01 -4.42
CA TYR A 98 -15.18 6.57 -3.89
C TYR A 98 -16.13 7.74 -3.63
N ALA A 99 -17.42 7.55 -3.93
CA ALA A 99 -18.46 8.56 -3.77
C ALA A 99 -19.73 7.94 -3.17
N GLY A 100 -20.69 8.79 -2.79
CA GLY A 100 -21.95 8.36 -2.21
C GLY A 100 -21.75 7.80 -0.80
N ALA A 101 -21.59 8.69 0.18
CA ALA A 101 -21.41 8.29 1.58
C ALA A 101 -22.67 7.60 2.11
N THR A 102 -22.50 6.50 2.83
CA THR A 102 -23.61 5.71 3.40
C THR A 102 -23.26 5.09 4.74
N GLU A 103 -24.29 4.88 5.57
CA GLU A 103 -24.16 4.18 6.85
C GLU A 103 -24.80 2.79 6.83
N ARG A 104 -25.13 2.25 5.65
CA ARG A 104 -25.84 0.95 5.52
C ARG A 104 -25.02 -0.27 5.94
N TYR A 105 -23.71 -0.11 6.10
CA TYR A 105 -22.80 -1.14 6.58
C TYR A 105 -21.84 -0.55 7.64
N PRO A 106 -22.33 -0.30 8.87
CA PRO A 106 -21.59 0.50 9.83
C PRO A 106 -20.61 -0.36 10.65
N HIS A 107 -19.59 -0.90 9.99
CA HIS A 107 -18.59 -1.78 10.60
C HIS A 107 -17.64 -1.04 11.54
N GLY A 108 -17.20 0.18 11.20
CA GLY A 108 -16.29 0.94 12.06
C GLY A 108 -14.80 0.71 11.81
N ALA A 109 -14.43 -0.17 10.88
CA ALA A 109 -13.03 -0.55 10.66
C ALA A 109 -12.14 0.66 10.33
N LEU A 110 -12.65 1.62 9.55
CA LEU A 110 -11.88 2.78 9.13
C LEU A 110 -11.94 3.93 10.15
N GLY A 111 -12.67 3.81 11.26
CA GLY A 111 -12.74 4.81 12.34
C GLY A 111 -14.00 5.68 12.37
N ASP A 112 -14.96 5.41 11.49
CA ASP A 112 -16.31 5.98 11.42
C ASP A 112 -17.24 4.90 10.85
N ARG A 113 -18.51 5.24 10.65
CA ARG A 113 -19.53 4.30 10.16
C ARG A 113 -19.87 4.53 8.68
N ILE A 114 -19.05 5.32 7.97
CA ILE A 114 -19.33 5.79 6.62
C ILE A 114 -18.54 4.95 5.62
N GLU A 115 -19.28 4.29 4.74
CA GLU A 115 -18.73 3.58 3.60
C GLU A 115 -19.18 4.25 2.30
N ALA A 116 -18.73 3.75 1.15
CA ALA A 116 -19.07 4.31 -0.15
C ALA A 116 -20.01 3.41 -0.96
N GLU A 117 -20.94 4.03 -1.68
CA GLU A 117 -21.90 3.36 -2.56
C GLU A 117 -21.42 3.30 -4.00
N SER A 118 -20.52 4.20 -4.40
CA SER A 118 -20.15 4.41 -5.80
C SER A 118 -18.64 4.43 -6.02
N LEU A 119 -18.21 3.88 -7.14
CA LEU A 119 -16.87 4.08 -7.70
C LEU A 119 -16.98 5.08 -8.85
N VAL A 120 -16.17 6.14 -8.81
CA VAL A 120 -16.09 7.14 -9.86
C VAL A 120 -14.72 7.10 -10.50
N VAL A 121 -14.70 7.22 -11.83
CA VAL A 121 -13.51 7.16 -12.68
C VAL A 121 -13.48 8.38 -13.58
N GLU A 122 -12.31 8.99 -13.69
CA GLU A 122 -11.97 9.96 -14.72
C GLU A 122 -10.98 9.29 -15.68
N THR A 123 -11.34 9.17 -16.95
CA THR A 123 -10.49 8.58 -17.99
C THR A 123 -9.51 9.62 -18.53
N GLY A 124 -8.44 9.17 -19.19
CA GLY A 124 -7.40 10.05 -19.76
C GLY A 124 -7.91 11.00 -20.86
N ASP A 125 -9.08 10.73 -21.43
CA ASP A 125 -9.79 11.62 -22.36
C ASP A 125 -10.77 12.59 -21.66
N GLY A 126 -10.79 12.61 -20.33
CA GLY A 126 -11.58 13.54 -19.51
C GLY A 126 -13.02 13.12 -19.26
N ARG A 127 -13.47 11.94 -19.73
CA ARG A 127 -14.82 11.44 -19.39
C ARG A 127 -14.89 11.02 -17.93
N ARG A 128 -16.02 11.34 -17.29
CA ARG A 128 -16.37 10.83 -15.95
C ARG A 128 -17.35 9.68 -16.08
N LEU A 129 -17.00 8.54 -15.50
CA LEU A 129 -17.82 7.34 -15.42
C LEU A 129 -18.08 7.01 -13.95
N SER A 130 -19.26 6.48 -13.64
CA SER A 130 -19.60 6.05 -12.28
C SER A 130 -20.29 4.69 -12.31
N LEU A 131 -20.11 3.94 -11.23
CA LEU A 131 -20.79 2.68 -10.97
C LEU A 131 -21.29 2.69 -9.53
N ASP A 132 -22.58 2.46 -9.35
CA ASP A 132 -23.21 2.30 -8.05
C ASP A 132 -23.31 0.81 -7.71
N LEU A 133 -22.93 0.46 -6.49
CA LEU A 133 -23.13 -0.88 -5.97
C LEU A 133 -24.61 -1.14 -5.67
N PRO A 134 -25.07 -2.40 -5.78
CA PRO A 134 -26.37 -2.76 -5.25
C PRO A 134 -26.45 -2.47 -3.74
N GLN A 135 -27.67 -2.32 -3.22
CA GLN A 135 -27.92 -2.04 -1.79
C GLN A 135 -27.38 -3.12 -0.84
N THR A 136 -27.00 -4.29 -1.37
CA THR A 136 -26.41 -5.40 -0.63
C THR A 136 -24.89 -5.29 -0.44
N HIS A 137 -24.24 -4.25 -0.99
CA HIS A 137 -22.79 -4.08 -0.91
C HIS A 137 -22.39 -2.63 -0.63
N VAL A 138 -21.16 -2.43 -0.15
CA VAL A 138 -20.48 -1.13 -0.06
C VAL A 138 -19.03 -1.29 -0.50
N PHE A 139 -18.37 -0.20 -0.86
CA PHE A 139 -16.91 -0.14 -0.86
C PHE A 139 -16.43 0.26 0.53
N GLU A 140 -15.66 -0.62 1.17
CA GLU A 140 -15.10 -0.44 2.52
C GLU A 140 -13.59 -0.14 2.41
N ASP A 141 -13.27 1.00 1.79
CA ASP A 141 -11.92 1.47 1.50
C ASP A 141 -11.91 3.01 1.33
N LEU A 142 -10.77 3.67 1.56
CA LEU A 142 -10.64 5.12 1.39
C LEU A 142 -10.05 5.51 0.03
N THR A 143 -9.29 4.62 -0.61
CA THR A 143 -8.58 4.95 -1.87
C THR A 143 -8.58 3.75 -2.81
N PRO A 144 -9.21 3.78 -3.99
CA PRO A 144 -9.05 2.67 -4.93
C PRO A 144 -7.58 2.52 -5.38
N ARG A 145 -7.18 1.33 -5.83
CA ARG A 145 -5.82 1.11 -6.37
C ARG A 145 -5.91 0.94 -7.89
N ILE A 146 -5.13 1.70 -8.65
CA ILE A 146 -5.09 1.61 -10.12
C ILE A 146 -3.83 0.84 -10.52
N ALA A 147 -3.99 -0.26 -11.24
CA ALA A 147 -2.88 -1.10 -11.72
C ALA A 147 -3.30 -1.88 -12.97
N ASP A 148 -2.39 -2.02 -13.93
CA ASP A 148 -2.49 -3.00 -15.01
C ASP A 148 -2.18 -4.37 -14.44
N LEU A 149 -3.21 -5.20 -14.24
CA LEU A 149 -3.12 -6.45 -13.49
C LEU A 149 -2.74 -7.64 -14.36
N ASP A 150 -3.21 -7.68 -15.61
CA ASP A 150 -2.94 -8.76 -16.55
C ASP A 150 -1.78 -8.45 -17.51
N GLY A 151 -1.29 -7.20 -17.53
CA GLY A 151 -0.16 -6.75 -18.34
C GLY A 151 -0.55 -6.41 -19.78
N ASP A 152 -1.82 -6.14 -20.06
CA ASP A 152 -2.32 -5.82 -21.41
C ASP A 152 -2.08 -4.35 -21.81
N GLY A 153 -1.55 -3.52 -20.89
CA GLY A 153 -1.31 -2.09 -21.06
C GLY A 153 -2.48 -1.20 -20.64
N THR A 154 -3.61 -1.78 -20.22
CA THR A 154 -4.80 -1.09 -19.71
C THR A 154 -4.90 -1.30 -18.22
N ALA A 155 -5.00 -0.22 -17.45
CA ALA A 155 -5.14 -0.35 -16.01
C ALA A 155 -6.57 -0.74 -15.58
N GLU A 156 -6.65 -1.66 -14.62
CA GLU A 156 -7.82 -1.96 -13.82
C GLU A 156 -7.84 -1.12 -12.52
N ILE A 157 -8.98 -1.18 -11.83
CA ILE A 157 -9.19 -0.64 -10.49
C ILE A 157 -9.44 -1.78 -9.53
N VAL A 158 -8.58 -1.90 -8.52
CA VAL A 158 -8.71 -2.81 -7.40
C VAL A 158 -9.39 -2.08 -6.24
N THR A 159 -10.40 -2.72 -5.67
CA THR A 159 -11.22 -2.19 -4.57
C THR A 159 -11.42 -3.22 -3.47
N ILE A 160 -11.82 -2.76 -2.29
CA ILE A 160 -12.36 -3.60 -1.22
C ILE A 160 -13.87 -3.41 -1.20
N ARG A 161 -14.62 -4.44 -1.62
CA ARG A 161 -16.09 -4.45 -1.65
C ARG A 161 -16.58 -5.35 -0.54
N SER A 162 -17.45 -4.84 0.34
CA SER A 162 -18.04 -5.62 1.43
C SER A 162 -19.51 -5.88 1.17
N GLY A 163 -19.89 -7.16 1.15
CA GLY A 163 -21.29 -7.58 1.14
C GLY A 163 -21.88 -7.56 2.54
N LEU A 164 -23.13 -7.09 2.64
CA LEU A 164 -23.85 -6.94 3.90
C LEU A 164 -24.02 -8.27 4.66
N GLU A 165 -23.98 -9.40 3.95
CA GLU A 165 -24.15 -10.76 4.50
C GLU A 165 -22.87 -11.63 4.37
N THR A 166 -21.91 -11.22 3.55
CA THR A 166 -20.83 -12.08 3.05
C THR A 166 -19.42 -11.55 3.35
N GLY A 167 -19.31 -10.31 3.85
CA GLY A 167 -18.03 -9.69 4.19
C GLY A 167 -17.26 -9.19 2.97
N ALA A 168 -16.00 -8.85 3.19
CA ALA A 168 -15.16 -8.19 2.19
C ALA A 168 -14.67 -9.13 1.08
N ALA A 169 -14.40 -8.55 -0.09
CA ALA A 169 -13.78 -9.17 -1.24
C ALA A 169 -12.86 -8.17 -1.94
N ILE A 170 -11.87 -8.71 -2.65
CA ILE A 170 -11.15 -7.94 -3.66
C ILE A 170 -12.00 -7.94 -4.93
N ALA A 171 -12.50 -6.77 -5.32
CA ALA A 171 -13.26 -6.60 -6.55
C ALA A 171 -12.47 -5.74 -7.55
N ILE A 172 -12.45 -6.21 -8.80
CA ILE A 172 -11.70 -5.62 -9.91
C ILE A 172 -12.69 -5.00 -10.88
N TYR A 173 -12.50 -3.72 -11.16
CA TYR A 173 -13.30 -2.94 -12.08
C TYR A 173 -12.43 -2.44 -13.24
N GLY A 174 -13.06 -2.13 -14.36
CA GLY A 174 -12.36 -1.49 -15.47
C GLY A 174 -13.32 -0.85 -16.46
N VAL A 175 -12.74 -0.15 -17.43
CA VAL A 175 -13.50 0.48 -18.50
C VAL A 175 -13.48 -0.43 -19.73
N ARG A 176 -14.65 -0.92 -20.13
CA ARG A 176 -14.84 -1.73 -21.34
C ARG A 176 -15.98 -1.14 -22.16
N ALA A 177 -15.78 -1.02 -23.48
CA ALA A 177 -16.73 -0.37 -24.40
C ALA A 177 -17.25 1.00 -23.89
N GLY A 178 -16.36 1.78 -23.26
CA GLY A 178 -16.67 3.12 -22.75
C GLY A 178 -17.48 3.17 -21.44
N LYS A 179 -17.75 2.03 -20.80
CA LYS A 179 -18.48 1.94 -19.52
C LYS A 179 -17.58 1.40 -18.41
N LEU A 180 -17.74 1.94 -17.21
CA LEU A 180 -17.18 1.35 -15.99
C LEU A 180 -18.01 0.12 -15.62
N MET A 181 -17.36 -1.01 -15.40
CA MET A 181 -18.02 -2.26 -15.02
C MET A 181 -17.14 -3.11 -14.11
N GLU A 182 -17.79 -3.99 -13.37
CA GLU A 182 -17.12 -5.06 -12.63
C GLU A 182 -16.57 -6.08 -13.63
N LEU A 183 -15.28 -6.42 -13.49
CA LEU A 183 -14.60 -7.40 -14.33
C LEU A 183 -14.49 -8.75 -13.64
N ALA A 184 -14.15 -8.74 -12.35
CA ALA A 184 -14.02 -9.95 -11.56
C ALA A 184 -14.09 -9.64 -10.06
N VAL A 185 -14.42 -10.65 -9.26
CA VAL A 185 -14.40 -10.59 -7.79
C VAL A 185 -13.70 -11.84 -7.29
N ALA A 186 -12.70 -11.67 -6.43
CA ALA A 186 -12.12 -12.77 -5.68
C ALA A 186 -13.05 -13.12 -4.51
N GLY A 187 -13.21 -14.42 -4.20
CA GLY A 187 -14.21 -14.91 -3.24
C GLY A 187 -14.29 -14.12 -1.93
N GLU A 188 -15.52 -13.89 -1.48
CA GLU A 188 -15.81 -13.16 -0.25
C GLU A 188 -15.29 -13.89 0.99
N ILE A 189 -14.84 -13.14 2.00
CA ILE A 189 -14.12 -13.71 3.15
C ILE A 189 -15.02 -14.13 4.32
N GLY A 190 -16.31 -14.37 4.06
CA GLY A 190 -17.19 -15.13 4.94
C GLY A 190 -18.45 -14.41 5.36
N THR A 191 -18.40 -13.70 6.48
CA THR A 191 -19.59 -13.15 7.18
C THR A 191 -19.50 -11.63 7.27
N PRO A 192 -20.58 -10.92 7.67
CA PRO A 192 -20.56 -9.48 7.87
C PRO A 192 -19.43 -9.07 8.81
N ASN A 193 -18.90 -7.87 8.61
CA ASN A 193 -17.79 -7.29 9.37
C ASN A 193 -16.48 -8.09 9.30
N ARG A 194 -16.37 -9.06 8.40
CA ARG A 194 -15.07 -9.64 8.02
C ARG A 194 -14.46 -8.76 6.94
N TRP A 195 -13.44 -8.01 7.35
CA TRP A 195 -12.73 -7.08 6.49
C TRP A 195 -11.31 -7.55 6.17
N LEU A 196 -10.75 -7.02 5.10
CA LEU A 196 -9.39 -7.25 4.63
C LEU A 196 -8.79 -5.90 4.24
N ASN A 197 -7.46 -5.80 4.27
CA ASN A 197 -6.79 -4.61 3.77
C ASN A 197 -5.74 -4.98 2.71
N ILE A 198 -5.69 -4.22 1.62
CA ILE A 198 -4.71 -4.40 0.54
C ILE A 198 -3.33 -3.97 1.05
N ALA A 199 -2.40 -4.91 1.11
CA ALA A 199 -1.02 -4.66 1.53
C ALA A 199 -0.15 -4.12 0.38
N GLY A 200 -0.45 -4.50 -0.86
CA GLY A 200 0.27 -4.02 -2.03
C GLY A 200 -0.10 -4.74 -3.32
N ILE A 201 0.34 -4.18 -4.44
CA ILE A 201 0.24 -4.81 -5.77
C ILE A 201 1.65 -4.84 -6.34
N LEU A 202 2.16 -6.04 -6.63
CA LEU A 202 3.55 -6.26 -7.05
C LEU A 202 3.59 -7.05 -8.36
N PRO A 203 4.63 -6.91 -9.19
CA PRO A 203 4.82 -7.79 -10.35
C PRO A 203 4.80 -9.26 -9.91
N THR A 204 4.05 -10.09 -10.64
CA THR A 204 4.02 -11.54 -10.39
C THR A 204 5.37 -12.17 -10.70
N ASP A 205 6.03 -11.70 -11.76
CA ASP A 205 7.42 -11.99 -12.08
C ASP A 205 8.27 -10.72 -11.85
N PRO A 206 9.16 -10.70 -10.84
CA PRO A 206 10.06 -9.58 -10.56
C PRO A 206 10.97 -9.17 -11.73
N SER A 207 11.22 -10.07 -12.68
CA SER A 207 12.02 -9.83 -13.89
C SER A 207 11.22 -9.20 -15.03
N ALA A 208 9.88 -9.25 -14.95
CA ALA A 208 8.95 -8.66 -15.90
C ALA A 208 8.04 -7.62 -15.20
N PRO A 209 8.57 -6.43 -14.83
CA PRO A 209 7.83 -5.44 -14.04
C PRO A 209 6.58 -4.88 -14.74
N ASP A 210 6.57 -4.89 -16.08
CA ASP A 210 5.44 -4.49 -16.92
C ASP A 210 4.46 -5.64 -17.19
N GLY A 211 4.76 -6.86 -16.76
CA GLY A 211 3.86 -8.00 -16.86
C GLY A 211 2.74 -7.98 -15.81
N ALA A 212 2.03 -9.11 -15.76
CA ALA A 212 0.95 -9.35 -14.81
C ALA A 212 1.38 -9.11 -13.36
N LYS A 213 0.43 -8.67 -12.54
CA LYS A 213 0.64 -8.28 -11.15
C LYS A 213 -0.20 -9.11 -10.21
N THR A 214 0.33 -9.30 -9.01
CA THR A 214 -0.33 -9.99 -7.91
C THR A 214 -0.75 -8.98 -6.86
N ILE A 215 -2.01 -9.06 -6.45
CA ILE A 215 -2.57 -8.29 -5.33
C ILE A 215 -2.27 -9.08 -4.05
N HIS A 216 -1.67 -8.43 -3.06
CA HIS A 216 -1.39 -8.96 -1.74
C HIS A 216 -2.31 -8.30 -0.73
N ALA A 217 -3.03 -9.08 0.07
CA ALA A 217 -3.97 -8.54 1.05
C ALA A 217 -3.98 -9.37 2.34
N VAL A 218 -4.22 -8.70 3.47
CA VAL A 218 -4.30 -9.36 4.78
C VAL A 218 -5.77 -9.50 5.17
N ARG A 219 -6.21 -10.74 5.35
CA ARG A 219 -7.54 -11.08 5.84
C ARG A 219 -7.60 -10.85 7.35
N THR A 220 -8.62 -10.11 7.80
CA THR A 220 -8.87 -9.78 9.21
C THR A 220 -7.60 -9.30 9.94
N PRO A 221 -7.01 -8.15 9.56
CA PRO A 221 -5.71 -7.69 10.09
C PRO A 221 -5.63 -7.57 11.62
N HIS A 222 -6.77 -7.39 12.29
CA HIS A 222 -6.88 -7.26 13.75
C HIS A 222 -7.35 -8.56 14.45
N LEU A 223 -7.56 -9.66 13.71
CA LEU A 223 -7.94 -10.98 14.27
C LEU A 223 -7.01 -12.08 13.78
N GLY A 224 -7.18 -12.54 12.54
CA GLY A 224 -6.48 -13.70 11.99
C GLY A 224 -5.14 -13.36 11.35
N GLY A 225 -5.02 -12.18 10.75
CA GLY A 225 -3.74 -11.69 10.22
C GLY A 225 -3.09 -12.61 9.18
N VAL A 226 -3.89 -13.08 8.22
CA VAL A 226 -3.45 -14.03 7.20
C VAL A 226 -3.27 -13.32 5.87
N LEU A 227 -2.06 -13.37 5.31
CA LEU A 227 -1.79 -12.90 3.96
C LEU A 227 -2.34 -13.90 2.94
N PHE A 228 -3.07 -13.40 1.96
CA PHE A 228 -3.49 -14.13 0.77
C PHE A 228 -3.16 -13.29 -0.47
N THR A 229 -3.21 -13.93 -1.64
CA THR A 229 -2.99 -13.24 -2.91
C THR A 229 -4.17 -13.39 -3.86
N VAL A 230 -4.31 -12.42 -4.77
CA VAL A 230 -5.25 -12.48 -5.88
C VAL A 230 -4.50 -12.17 -7.18
N THR A 231 -4.66 -13.03 -8.18
CA THR A 231 -4.22 -12.77 -9.56
C THR A 231 -5.42 -12.57 -10.47
N TYR A 232 -5.23 -11.87 -11.57
CA TYR A 232 -6.26 -11.62 -12.59
C TYR A 232 -5.72 -12.00 -13.96
N ASP A 233 -6.48 -12.79 -14.72
CA ASP A 233 -6.08 -13.31 -16.04
C ASP A 233 -6.78 -12.59 -17.22
N GLY A 234 -7.38 -11.43 -16.98
CA GLY A 234 -8.23 -10.72 -17.95
C GLY A 234 -9.70 -11.16 -17.94
N ALA A 235 -10.03 -12.24 -17.23
CA ALA A 235 -11.40 -12.74 -17.11
C ALA A 235 -11.81 -13.13 -15.68
N ARG A 236 -10.89 -13.64 -14.87
CA ARG A 236 -11.17 -14.19 -13.54
C ARG A 236 -10.16 -13.70 -12.53
N ALA A 237 -10.65 -13.45 -11.32
CA ALA A 237 -9.81 -13.22 -10.15
C ALA A 237 -9.62 -14.54 -9.40
N LEU A 238 -8.38 -15.01 -9.27
CA LEU A 238 -8.04 -16.25 -8.59
C LEU A 238 -7.41 -15.93 -7.23
N LEU A 239 -8.06 -16.40 -6.16
CA LEU A 239 -7.57 -16.26 -4.80
C LEU A 239 -6.65 -17.43 -4.45
N THR A 240 -5.47 -17.13 -3.91
CA THR A 240 -4.58 -18.11 -3.28
C THR A 240 -4.49 -17.84 -1.78
N ASP A 241 -5.03 -18.75 -0.98
CA ASP A 241 -5.11 -18.62 0.46
C ASP A 241 -3.77 -18.86 1.18
N ALA A 242 -3.64 -18.24 2.36
CA ALA A 242 -2.66 -18.56 3.40
C ALA A 242 -1.18 -18.58 2.97
N VAL A 243 -0.74 -17.50 2.33
CA VAL A 243 0.67 -17.28 1.97
C VAL A 243 1.55 -17.11 3.21
N ALA A 244 1.06 -16.39 4.21
CA ALA A 244 1.74 -16.19 5.50
C ALA A 244 0.73 -15.84 6.60
N THR A 245 1.09 -16.09 7.86
CA THR A 245 0.29 -15.79 9.07
C THR A 245 1.09 -14.90 10.03
N ASP A 246 0.52 -14.47 11.16
CA ASP A 246 1.13 -13.48 12.09
C ASP A 246 1.48 -12.18 11.37
N LEU A 247 0.50 -11.59 10.67
CA LEU A 247 0.66 -10.34 9.95
C LEU A 247 -0.49 -9.37 10.26
N THR A 248 -0.21 -8.07 10.30
CA THR A 248 -1.23 -7.02 10.37
C THR A 248 -0.79 -5.81 9.57
N ASN A 249 -1.68 -5.28 8.74
CA ASN A 249 -1.49 -4.04 8.00
C ASN A 249 -2.60 -3.02 8.29
N HIS A 250 -3.27 -3.13 9.43
CA HIS A 250 -4.29 -2.17 9.86
C HIS A 250 -4.58 -2.29 11.36
N VAL A 251 -4.82 -1.14 12.00
CA VAL A 251 -5.31 -1.06 13.38
C VAL A 251 -6.79 -0.72 13.34
N TYR A 252 -7.64 -1.57 13.94
CA TYR A 252 -9.08 -1.39 13.94
C TYR A 252 -9.49 0.01 14.44
N GLY A 253 -10.34 0.70 13.70
CA GLY A 253 -10.77 2.07 13.99
C GLY A 253 -9.82 3.16 13.51
N SER A 254 -8.70 2.81 12.84
CA SER A 254 -7.78 3.77 12.26
C SER A 254 -8.12 4.07 10.80
N ARG A 255 -7.93 5.34 10.41
CA ARG A 255 -7.94 5.79 9.00
C ARG A 255 -6.69 5.35 8.23
N GLU A 256 -5.64 4.89 8.93
CA GLU A 256 -4.38 4.46 8.31
C GLU A 256 -4.53 3.05 7.73
N GLN A 257 -4.45 2.94 6.40
CA GLN A 257 -4.49 1.67 5.65
C GLN A 257 -3.12 1.26 5.09
N GLY A 258 -2.10 2.11 5.23
CA GLY A 258 -0.75 1.96 4.70
C GLY A 258 0.25 1.33 5.67
N LEU A 259 -0.20 0.52 6.63
CA LEU A 259 0.67 -0.20 7.57
C LEU A 259 1.36 -1.42 6.90
N SER A 260 1.85 -1.23 5.68
CA SER A 260 2.62 -2.17 4.88
C SER A 260 3.36 -1.41 3.79
N PHE A 261 4.53 -1.89 3.41
CA PHE A 261 5.27 -1.40 2.25
C PHE A 261 5.29 -2.46 1.16
N ALA A 262 5.03 -2.05 -0.08
CA ALA A 262 5.14 -2.89 -1.26
C ALA A 262 5.87 -2.12 -2.36
N GLY A 263 7.06 -2.56 -2.72
CA GLY A 263 7.85 -1.92 -3.76
C GLY A 263 9.33 -2.24 -3.67
N ARG A 264 10.13 -1.56 -4.48
CA ARG A 264 11.59 -1.67 -4.42
C ARG A 264 12.13 -0.67 -3.41
N LEU A 265 12.92 -1.14 -2.46
CA LEU A 265 13.65 -0.26 -1.53
C LEU A 265 14.78 0.49 -2.26
N ARG A 266 15.42 -0.19 -3.20
CA ARG A 266 16.41 0.39 -4.11
C ARG A 266 16.18 -0.15 -5.54
N PRO A 267 16.47 0.64 -6.59
CA PRO A 267 16.15 0.26 -7.98
C PRO A 267 16.73 -1.10 -8.41
N GLU A 268 17.92 -1.44 -7.93
CA GLU A 268 18.63 -2.68 -8.25
C GLU A 268 18.10 -3.92 -7.51
N LEU A 269 17.31 -3.73 -6.44
CA LEU A 269 16.77 -4.83 -5.65
C LEU A 269 15.42 -5.28 -6.19
N ALA A 270 15.13 -6.57 -6.00
CA ALA A 270 13.78 -7.10 -6.21
C ALA A 270 12.74 -6.35 -5.34
N PRO A 271 11.48 -6.25 -5.80
CA PRO A 271 10.41 -5.71 -4.98
C PRO A 271 10.25 -6.54 -3.71
N ASN A 272 9.92 -5.86 -2.62
CA ASN A 272 9.69 -6.41 -1.31
C ASN A 272 8.24 -6.14 -0.89
N LEU A 273 7.69 -7.05 -0.07
CA LEU A 273 6.48 -6.83 0.70
C LEU A 273 6.85 -6.90 2.17
N VAL A 274 6.69 -5.78 2.87
CA VAL A 274 7.01 -5.65 4.29
C VAL A 274 5.74 -5.37 5.05
N ILE A 275 5.37 -6.26 5.95
CA ILE A 275 4.15 -6.18 6.75
C ILE A 275 4.53 -6.44 8.22
N PRO A 276 4.00 -5.69 9.18
CA PRO A 276 4.25 -5.96 10.59
C PRO A 276 3.71 -7.32 11.07
N SER A 277 4.35 -7.89 12.09
CA SER A 277 3.74 -8.94 12.92
C SER A 277 2.45 -8.46 13.59
N GLN A 278 1.57 -9.35 14.05
CA GLN A 278 0.30 -8.92 14.67
C GLN A 278 0.48 -8.01 15.89
N ASP A 279 1.55 -8.22 16.67
CA ASP A 279 1.90 -7.35 17.80
C ASP A 279 2.44 -5.97 17.35
N ARG A 280 2.65 -5.78 16.04
CA ARG A 280 3.24 -4.60 15.38
C ARG A 280 4.67 -4.28 15.81
N ARG A 281 5.38 -5.22 16.45
CA ARG A 281 6.74 -5.02 17.00
C ARG A 281 7.85 -5.64 16.15
N ARG A 282 7.52 -6.25 15.02
CA ARG A 282 8.50 -6.73 14.03
C ARG A 282 8.03 -6.34 12.63
N LEU A 283 8.96 -5.96 11.76
CA LEU A 283 8.71 -5.93 10.31
C LEU A 283 9.08 -7.27 9.70
N ARG A 284 8.18 -7.84 8.91
CA ARG A 284 8.34 -9.15 8.28
C ARG A 284 8.46 -8.98 6.78
N PHE A 285 9.50 -9.55 6.19
CA PHE A 285 9.81 -9.44 4.77
C PHE A 285 9.24 -10.65 4.01
N VAL A 286 7.96 -10.59 3.68
CA VAL A 286 7.16 -11.80 3.37
C VAL A 286 7.52 -12.48 2.04
N LEU A 287 8.15 -11.77 1.12
CA LEU A 287 8.51 -12.29 -0.22
C LEU A 287 10.00 -12.60 -0.38
N THR A 288 10.79 -12.48 0.68
CA THR A 288 12.24 -12.64 0.61
C THR A 288 12.74 -13.45 1.80
N ASN A 289 14.02 -13.84 1.78
CA ASN A 289 14.66 -14.51 2.90
C ASN A 289 15.29 -13.52 3.90
N HIS A 290 14.93 -12.23 3.85
CA HIS A 290 15.37 -11.25 4.83
C HIS A 290 14.85 -11.62 6.22
N ALA A 291 15.71 -11.46 7.24
CA ALA A 291 15.31 -11.72 8.61
C ALA A 291 14.29 -10.66 9.07
N ASP A 292 13.32 -11.09 9.89
CA ASP A 292 12.40 -10.17 10.55
C ASP A 292 13.16 -9.14 11.39
N LEU A 293 12.76 -7.87 11.29
CA LEU A 293 13.41 -6.77 11.98
C LEU A 293 12.61 -6.37 13.22
N ARG A 294 13.22 -6.45 14.41
CA ARG A 294 12.56 -6.06 15.67
C ARG A 294 12.53 -4.55 15.83
N LEU A 295 11.36 -4.04 16.22
CA LEU A 295 11.09 -2.62 16.40
C LEU A 295 11.17 -2.21 17.89
N PRO A 296 11.46 -0.94 18.20
CA PRO A 296 11.57 -0.43 19.56
C PRO A 296 10.20 -0.22 20.24
N GLY A 297 9.09 -0.49 19.52
CA GLY A 297 7.71 -0.37 19.97
C GLY A 297 6.76 -0.92 18.90
N ALA A 298 5.48 -1.03 19.24
CA ALA A 298 4.44 -1.26 18.25
C ALA A 298 4.30 -0.02 17.35
N ILE A 299 4.05 -0.22 16.05
CA ILE A 299 3.85 0.86 15.07
C ILE A 299 2.39 0.93 14.63
N ASP A 300 1.91 2.11 14.26
CA ASP A 300 0.52 2.35 13.82
C ASP A 300 0.38 3.35 12.66
N LYS A 301 1.50 3.84 12.12
CA LYS A 301 1.54 4.80 11.00
C LYS A 301 1.98 4.14 9.70
N ALA A 302 1.71 4.77 8.57
CA ALA A 302 2.16 4.29 7.27
C ALA A 302 3.63 3.84 7.27
N ILE A 303 3.92 2.79 6.51
CA ILE A 303 5.28 2.33 6.24
C ILE A 303 5.67 2.82 4.85
N LEU A 304 6.58 3.78 4.80
CA LEU A 304 6.99 4.45 3.57
C LEU A 304 8.47 4.16 3.29
N ALA A 305 8.91 4.37 2.05
CA ALA A 305 10.31 4.21 1.68
C ALA A 305 10.97 5.55 1.38
N LEU A 306 12.20 5.71 1.83
CA LEU A 306 13.06 6.87 1.54
C LEU A 306 14.50 6.39 1.41
N ASP A 307 15.03 6.41 0.17
CA ASP A 307 16.42 6.07 -0.17
C ASP A 307 16.92 4.73 0.44
N GLY A 308 16.16 3.65 0.20
CA GLY A 308 16.50 2.33 0.74
C GLY A 308 16.12 2.08 2.20
N TRP A 309 15.61 3.09 2.91
CA TRP A 309 15.07 2.94 4.27
C TRP A 309 13.56 2.81 4.26
N LEU A 310 13.04 2.00 5.18
CA LEU A 310 11.65 2.04 5.58
C LEU A 310 11.48 3.03 6.72
N VAL A 311 10.51 3.93 6.61
CA VAL A 311 10.19 4.94 7.62
C VAL A 311 8.79 4.71 8.13
N THR A 312 8.64 4.72 9.45
CA THR A 312 7.35 4.59 10.15
C THR A 312 7.45 5.21 11.54
N ALA A 313 6.40 5.18 12.35
CA ALA A 313 6.44 5.66 13.73
C ALA A 313 5.76 4.70 14.70
N THR A 314 6.26 4.65 15.94
CA THR A 314 5.62 3.86 17.01
C THR A 314 4.34 4.52 17.50
N GLU A 315 3.48 3.78 18.20
CA GLU A 315 2.17 4.26 18.71
C GLU A 315 2.25 5.55 19.54
N ASN A 316 3.37 5.78 20.23
CA ASN A 316 3.61 7.00 20.99
C ASN A 316 4.19 8.16 20.15
N GLY A 317 4.21 8.03 18.82
CA GLY A 317 4.64 9.05 17.86
C GLY A 317 6.15 9.18 17.67
N ARG A 318 6.97 8.21 18.08
CA ARG A 318 8.42 8.24 17.82
C ARG A 318 8.72 7.78 16.38
N LEU A 319 9.25 8.69 15.57
CA LEU A 319 9.68 8.44 14.19
C LEU A 319 10.91 7.54 14.15
N ILE A 320 10.87 6.50 13.31
CA ILE A 320 11.96 5.56 13.12
C ILE A 320 12.21 5.32 11.64
N ALA A 321 13.48 5.10 11.30
CA ALA A 321 13.91 4.60 10.01
C ALA A 321 14.62 3.26 10.20
N VAL A 322 14.31 2.28 9.35
CA VAL A 322 14.86 0.94 9.44
C VAL A 322 15.34 0.44 8.09
N ARG A 323 16.48 -0.26 8.07
CA ARG A 323 17.01 -0.91 6.85
C ARG A 323 17.59 -2.28 7.17
N HIS A 324 17.61 -3.13 6.15
CA HIS A 324 18.31 -4.41 6.14
C HIS A 324 19.57 -4.31 5.27
#